data_AF-A0A819WTX6-F1
#
_entry.id   AF-A0A819WTX6-F1
#
_cell.length_a   1.000
_cell.length_b   1.000
_cell.length_c   1.000
_cell.angle_alpha   90.00
_cell.angle_beta   90.00
_cell.angle_gamma   90.00
#
_symmetry.space_group_name_H-M   'P 1'
#
loop_
_entity.id
_entity.type
_entity.pdbx_description
1 polymer ?
#
loop_
_entity_poly.entity_id
_entity_poly.type
_entity_poly.pdbx_seq_one_letter_code
_entity_poly.pdbx_strand_id
1 'polypeptide(L)'
;MNFIGNKLHELDNQLKQYQAEFNQKINSFQGYTLKLQQLIETYIQQNLSSYRMEIEHKIELIHYDYHIQALKLEYYQQKPNEYQKQLMKQLCCSKYEQEITKQEFDLLQQQINYYNSPCQSFECSSLSQSELINSIRDSNIRQELLNQYKKIAVQSRLDIFNLYMKSAKSQMDECKKKFDADMKKLWHDQHSSSDNEKLSPLMFNLIEQRCNKIGDRIRCIYIFKVKSICVKHN
;
A
#
# COMPACT_ATOMS: atom_id res chain seq x y z
N MET A 1 14.92 -9.74 -25.57
CA MET A 1 13.48 -9.50 -25.82
C MET A 1 12.61 -10.77 -25.91
N ASN A 2 13.15 -12.00 -25.86
CA ASN A 2 12.36 -13.24 -25.99
C ASN A 2 11.64 -13.77 -24.73
N PHE A 3 11.95 -13.27 -23.53
CA PHE A 3 11.37 -13.81 -22.29
C PHE A 3 9.87 -13.52 -22.14
N ILE A 4 9.44 -12.28 -22.43
CA ILE A 4 8.04 -11.86 -22.34
C ILE A 4 7.19 -12.60 -23.39
N GLY A 5 7.71 -12.72 -24.63
CA GLY A 5 7.04 -13.45 -25.70
C GLY A 5 6.82 -14.93 -25.36
N ASN A 6 7.85 -15.60 -24.84
CA ASN A 6 7.75 -17.00 -24.43
C ASN A 6 6.76 -17.19 -23.27
N LYS A 7 6.73 -16.27 -22.30
CA LYS A 7 5.82 -16.38 -21.16
C LYS A 7 4.36 -16.11 -21.55
N LEU A 8 4.12 -15.18 -22.46
CA LEU A 8 2.80 -14.96 -23.04
C LEU A 8 2.31 -16.18 -23.82
N HIS A 9 3.20 -16.81 -24.59
CA HIS A 9 2.86 -18.04 -25.32
C HIS A 9 2.54 -19.21 -24.37
N GLU A 10 3.27 -19.36 -23.28
CA GLU A 10 3.01 -20.40 -22.27
C GLU A 10 1.65 -20.19 -21.58
N LEU A 11 1.32 -18.94 -21.23
CA LEU A 11 0.01 -18.58 -20.66
C LEU A 11 -1.14 -18.82 -21.65
N ASP A 12 -0.95 -18.50 -22.93
CA ASP A 12 -1.94 -18.75 -23.98
C ASP A 12 -2.21 -20.25 -24.17
N ASN A 13 -1.15 -21.08 -24.12
CA ASN A 13 -1.30 -22.53 -24.17
C ASN A 13 -2.05 -23.08 -22.95
N GLN A 14 -1.75 -22.58 -21.74
CA GLN A 14 -2.46 -22.97 -20.53
C GLN A 14 -3.94 -22.57 -20.57
N LEU A 15 -4.26 -21.36 -21.07
CA LEU A 15 -5.63 -20.90 -21.29
C LEU A 15 -6.40 -21.84 -22.23
N LYS A 16 -5.80 -22.18 -23.38
CA LYS A 16 -6.40 -23.12 -24.34
C LYS A 16 -6.64 -24.50 -23.73
N GLN A 17 -5.71 -24.99 -22.92
CA GLN A 17 -5.85 -26.27 -22.23
C GLN A 17 -7.01 -26.23 -21.22
N TYR A 18 -7.07 -25.22 -20.36
CA TYR A 18 -8.17 -25.08 -19.41
C TYR A 18 -9.53 -24.92 -20.09
N GLN A 19 -9.57 -24.23 -21.24
CA GLN A 19 -10.78 -24.07 -22.04
C GLN A 19 -11.24 -25.40 -22.64
N ALA A 20 -10.31 -26.24 -23.12
CA ALA A 20 -10.63 -27.59 -23.61
C ALA A 20 -11.13 -28.52 -22.49
N GLU A 21 -10.48 -28.51 -21.33
CA GLU A 21 -10.90 -29.29 -20.15
C GLU A 21 -12.29 -28.85 -19.64
N PHE A 22 -12.57 -27.55 -19.66
CA PHE A 22 -13.88 -27.00 -19.29
C PHE A 22 -14.97 -27.45 -20.26
N ASN A 23 -14.73 -27.38 -21.57
CA ASN A 23 -15.67 -27.83 -22.60
C ASN A 23 -15.97 -29.33 -22.48
N GLN A 24 -14.96 -30.16 -22.21
CA GLN A 24 -15.17 -31.59 -21.96
C GLN A 24 -16.05 -31.84 -20.74
N LYS A 25 -15.82 -31.12 -19.63
CA LYS A 25 -16.62 -31.25 -18.41
C LYS A 25 -18.07 -30.79 -18.61
N ILE A 26 -18.29 -29.70 -19.35
CA ILE A 26 -19.65 -29.24 -19.72
C ILE A 26 -20.41 -30.30 -20.50
N ASN A 27 -19.78 -30.86 -21.54
CA ASN A 27 -20.42 -31.87 -22.39
C ASN A 27 -20.76 -33.16 -21.63
N SER A 28 -20.07 -33.43 -20.52
CA SER A 28 -20.34 -34.59 -19.66
C SER A 28 -21.41 -34.35 -18.58
N PHE A 29 -21.82 -33.10 -18.33
CA PHE A 29 -22.75 -32.75 -17.26
C PHE A 29 -24.18 -32.62 -17.81
N GLN A 30 -24.99 -33.68 -17.63
CA GLN A 30 -26.38 -33.75 -18.14
C GLN A 30 -27.33 -32.65 -17.62
N GLY A 31 -26.98 -31.94 -16.54
CA GLY A 31 -27.74 -30.83 -15.98
C GLY A 31 -27.25 -29.43 -16.40
N TYR A 32 -26.28 -29.34 -17.32
CA TYR A 32 -25.74 -28.05 -17.74
C TYR A 32 -26.78 -27.29 -18.57
N THR A 33 -27.22 -26.15 -18.07
CA THR A 33 -28.16 -25.27 -18.77
C THR A 33 -27.49 -23.93 -19.05
N LEU A 34 -28.00 -23.22 -20.06
CA LEU A 34 -27.55 -21.86 -20.39
C LEU A 34 -27.66 -20.91 -19.17
N LYS A 35 -28.61 -21.16 -18.27
CA LYS A 35 -28.79 -20.41 -17.01
C LYS A 35 -27.70 -20.71 -15.98
N LEU A 36 -27.27 -21.97 -15.87
CA LEU A 36 -26.12 -22.37 -15.05
C LEU A 36 -24.81 -21.80 -15.62
N GLN A 37 -24.64 -21.80 -16.95
CA GLN A 37 -23.52 -21.14 -17.61
C GLN A 37 -23.47 -19.65 -17.27
N GLN A 38 -24.58 -18.93 -17.43
CA GLN A 38 -24.66 -17.51 -17.10
C GLN A 38 -24.39 -17.24 -15.62
N LEU A 39 -24.86 -18.10 -14.71
CA LEU A 39 -24.55 -18.01 -13.28
C LEU A 39 -23.06 -18.19 -13.00
N ILE A 40 -22.43 -19.19 -13.62
CA ILE A 40 -21.00 -19.44 -13.49
C ILE A 40 -20.18 -18.30 -14.09
N GLU A 41 -20.53 -17.81 -15.29
CA GLU A 41 -19.87 -16.67 -15.94
C GLU A 41 -20.02 -15.38 -15.13
N THR A 42 -21.21 -15.12 -14.58
CA THR A 42 -21.46 -13.97 -13.71
C THR A 42 -20.64 -14.09 -12.43
N TYR A 43 -20.62 -15.27 -11.81
CA TYR A 43 -19.80 -15.54 -10.62
C TYR A 43 -18.30 -15.38 -10.92
N ILE A 44 -17.83 -15.90 -12.05
CA ILE A 44 -16.45 -15.75 -12.52
C ILE A 44 -16.12 -14.28 -12.79
N GLN A 45 -16.99 -13.52 -13.46
CA GLN A 45 -16.78 -12.09 -13.73
C GLN A 45 -16.76 -11.25 -12.44
N GLN A 46 -17.66 -11.55 -11.50
CA GLN A 46 -17.70 -10.87 -10.20
C GLN A 46 -16.42 -11.15 -9.39
N ASN A 47 -15.92 -12.39 -9.41
CA ASN A 47 -14.73 -12.79 -8.66
C ASN A 47 -13.41 -12.55 -9.42
N LEU A 48 -13.42 -12.38 -10.74
CA LEU A 48 -12.24 -12.05 -11.56
C LEU A 48 -11.68 -10.68 -11.23
N SER A 49 -12.54 -9.77 -10.77
CA SER A 49 -12.17 -8.39 -10.47
C SER A 49 -11.03 -8.30 -9.43
N SER A 50 -11.04 -9.15 -8.41
CA SER A 50 -10.00 -9.20 -7.37
C SER A 50 -8.68 -9.75 -7.92
N TYR A 51 -8.72 -10.86 -8.66
CA TYR A 51 -7.55 -11.45 -9.32
C TYR A 51 -6.94 -10.50 -10.35
N ARG A 52 -7.79 -9.82 -11.14
CA ARG A 52 -7.37 -8.81 -12.11
C ARG A 52 -6.65 -7.65 -11.42
N MET A 53 -7.21 -7.13 -10.32
CA MET A 53 -6.60 -6.06 -9.54
C MET A 53 -5.22 -6.46 -9.01
N GLU A 54 -5.05 -7.69 -8.50
CA GLU A 54 -3.76 -8.20 -8.03
C GLU A 54 -2.72 -8.30 -9.16
N ILE A 55 -3.14 -8.78 -10.33
CA ILE A 55 -2.26 -8.92 -11.50
C ILE A 55 -1.87 -7.55 -12.04
N GLU A 56 -2.83 -6.63 -12.21
CA GLU A 56 -2.59 -5.25 -12.65
C GLU A 56 -1.60 -4.55 -11.70
N HIS A 57 -1.79 -4.70 -10.39
CA HIS A 57 -0.87 -4.15 -9.40
C HIS A 57 0.55 -4.70 -9.55
N LYS A 58 0.71 -6.03 -9.73
CA LYS A 58 2.04 -6.63 -9.96
C LYS A 58 2.71 -6.08 -11.23
N ILE A 59 1.94 -5.87 -12.30
CA ILE A 59 2.43 -5.27 -13.54
C ILE A 59 2.91 -3.83 -13.29
N GLU A 60 2.11 -3.03 -12.57
CA GLU A 60 2.49 -1.66 -12.20
C GLU A 60 3.80 -1.63 -11.39
N LEU A 61 3.96 -2.53 -10.41
CA LEU A 61 5.19 -2.61 -9.62
C LEU A 61 6.42 -2.94 -10.48
N ILE A 62 6.30 -3.91 -11.39
CA ILE A 62 7.38 -4.26 -12.32
C ILE A 62 7.75 -3.06 -13.19
N HIS A 63 6.74 -2.31 -13.67
CA HIS A 63 6.96 -1.11 -14.47
C HIS A 63 7.73 -0.04 -13.68
N TYR A 64 7.35 0.23 -12.43
CA TYR A 64 8.11 1.15 -11.58
C TYR A 64 9.54 0.67 -11.28
N ASP A 65 9.73 -0.61 -10.97
CA ASP A 65 11.04 -1.21 -10.71
C ASP A 65 11.97 -1.06 -11.92
N TYR A 66 11.44 -1.31 -13.11
CA TYR A 66 12.16 -1.10 -14.37
C TYR A 66 12.60 0.36 -14.53
N HIS A 67 11.69 1.33 -14.36
CA HIS A 67 12.02 2.75 -14.52
C HIS A 67 13.03 3.26 -13.50
N ILE A 68 12.88 2.87 -12.23
CA ILE A 68 13.83 3.22 -11.17
C ILE A 68 15.22 2.67 -11.49
N GLN A 69 15.30 1.45 -12.02
CA GLN A 69 16.56 0.84 -12.41
C GLN A 69 17.15 1.48 -13.67
N ALA A 70 16.33 1.84 -14.66
CA ALA A 70 16.78 2.54 -15.87
C ALA A 70 17.42 3.88 -15.51
N LEU A 71 16.78 4.69 -14.66
CA LEU A 71 17.32 5.97 -14.18
C LEU A 71 18.65 5.80 -13.43
N LYS A 72 18.79 4.73 -12.64
CA LYS A 72 20.05 4.40 -11.96
C LYS A 72 21.17 4.09 -12.96
N LEU A 73 20.86 3.33 -14.01
CA LEU A 73 21.84 2.96 -15.03
C LEU A 73 22.26 4.19 -15.85
N GLU A 74 21.30 5.04 -16.24
CA GLU A 74 21.57 6.29 -16.95
C GLU A 74 22.42 7.24 -16.10
N TYR A 75 22.16 7.31 -14.79
CA TYR A 75 23.00 8.06 -13.86
C TYR A 75 24.44 7.54 -13.84
N TYR A 76 24.65 6.21 -13.83
CA TYR A 76 25.99 5.64 -13.86
C TYR A 76 26.71 5.81 -15.20
N GLN A 77 25.99 5.96 -16.31
CA GLN A 77 26.59 6.31 -17.60
C GLN A 77 27.22 7.71 -17.60
N GLN A 78 26.79 8.60 -16.69
CA GLN A 78 27.44 9.90 -16.45
C GLN A 78 28.77 9.79 -15.71
N LYS A 79 29.23 8.56 -15.40
CA LYS A 79 30.49 8.26 -14.69
C LYS A 79 30.63 9.03 -13.37
N PRO A 80 29.64 8.95 -12.45
CA PRO A 80 29.74 9.55 -11.13
C PRO A 80 30.96 9.04 -10.37
N ASN A 81 31.60 9.90 -9.59
CA ASN A 81 32.59 9.49 -8.60
C ASN A 81 31.91 8.79 -7.40
N GLU A 82 32.69 8.20 -6.50
CA GLU A 82 32.14 7.45 -5.35
C GLU A 82 31.28 8.32 -4.42
N TYR A 83 31.68 9.57 -4.19
CA TYR A 83 30.90 10.51 -3.38
C TYR A 83 29.51 10.76 -3.99
N GLN A 84 29.43 11.01 -5.29
CA GLN A 84 28.18 11.24 -6.02
C GLN A 84 27.27 10.00 -6.01
N LYS A 85 27.86 8.79 -6.15
CA LYS A 85 27.12 7.52 -6.01
C LYS A 85 26.52 7.37 -4.61
N GLN A 86 27.29 7.69 -3.57
CA GLN A 86 26.85 7.62 -2.18
C GLN A 86 25.73 8.64 -1.90
N LEU A 87 25.87 9.84 -2.43
CA LEU A 87 24.87 10.90 -2.33
C LEU A 87 23.53 10.50 -2.95
N MET A 88 23.53 9.98 -4.18
CA MET A 88 22.32 9.45 -4.81
C MET A 88 21.68 8.34 -3.96
N LYS A 89 22.48 7.42 -3.41
CA LYS A 89 21.98 6.34 -2.56
C LYS A 89 21.31 6.88 -1.30
N GLN A 90 21.95 7.82 -0.61
CA GLN A 90 21.43 8.45 0.61
C GLN A 90 20.10 9.16 0.35
N LEU A 91 20.03 9.98 -0.71
CA LEU A 91 18.81 10.69 -1.10
C LEU A 91 17.66 9.73 -1.44
N CYS A 92 17.93 8.67 -2.21
CA CYS A 92 16.91 7.69 -2.55
C CYS A 92 16.40 6.93 -1.31
N CYS A 93 17.29 6.56 -0.37
CA CYS A 93 16.88 5.92 0.88
C CYS A 93 16.04 6.86 1.76
N SER A 94 16.51 8.10 1.93
CA SER A 94 15.81 9.14 2.70
C SER A 94 14.42 9.43 2.11
N LYS A 95 14.31 9.47 0.77
CA LYS A 95 13.04 9.60 0.06
C LYS A 95 12.10 8.41 0.30
N TYR A 96 12.64 7.20 0.26
CA TYR A 96 11.87 5.98 0.52
C TYR A 96 11.27 6.00 1.93
N GLU A 97 12.08 6.33 2.95
CA GLU A 97 11.64 6.48 4.34
C GLU A 97 10.55 7.57 4.50
N GLN A 98 10.75 8.73 3.88
CA GLN A 98 9.78 9.83 3.87
C GLN A 98 8.42 9.41 3.29
N GLU A 99 8.43 8.71 2.15
CA GLU A 99 7.18 8.34 1.49
C GLU A 99 6.46 7.19 2.21
N ILE A 100 7.18 6.21 2.77
CA ILE A 100 6.56 5.16 3.58
C ILE A 100 5.87 5.76 4.80
N THR A 101 6.60 6.54 5.61
CA THR A 101 6.07 7.10 6.86
C THR A 101 4.86 8.00 6.60
N LYS A 102 4.87 8.75 5.50
CA LYS A 102 3.71 9.52 5.05
C LYS A 102 2.51 8.63 4.72
N GLN A 103 2.69 7.59 3.91
CA GLN A 103 1.59 6.69 3.55
C GLN A 103 1.06 5.88 4.75
N GLU A 104 1.92 5.51 5.70
CA GLU A 104 1.52 4.86 6.95
C GLU A 104 0.67 5.78 7.82
N PHE A 105 1.07 7.05 7.94
CA PHE A 105 0.29 8.06 8.64
C PHE A 105 -1.09 8.25 7.99
N ASP A 106 -1.14 8.40 6.66
CA ASP A 106 -2.39 8.58 5.92
C ASP A 106 -3.32 7.35 6.09
N LEU A 107 -2.76 6.14 6.04
CA LEU A 107 -3.51 4.89 6.26
C LEU A 107 -4.06 4.81 7.69
N LEU A 108 -3.25 5.13 8.70
CA LEU A 108 -3.67 5.14 10.11
C LEU A 108 -4.80 6.15 10.33
N GLN A 109 -4.68 7.34 9.75
CA GLN A 109 -5.73 8.37 9.80
C GLN A 109 -7.04 7.86 9.19
N GLN A 110 -6.98 7.19 8.03
CA GLN A 110 -8.16 6.58 7.39
C GLN A 110 -8.79 5.50 8.28
N GLN A 111 -7.97 4.62 8.88
CA GLN A 111 -8.44 3.57 9.78
C GLN A 111 -9.14 4.17 11.01
N ILE A 112 -8.55 5.18 11.65
CA ILE A 112 -9.15 5.84 12.81
C ILE A 112 -10.46 6.54 12.42
N ASN A 113 -10.51 7.21 11.27
CA ASN A 113 -11.73 7.83 10.76
C ASN A 113 -12.82 6.79 10.49
N TYR A 114 -12.45 5.64 9.93
CA TYR A 114 -13.34 4.50 9.72
C TYR A 114 -13.92 4.03 11.08
N TYR A 115 -13.08 3.75 12.08
CA TYR A 115 -13.52 3.30 13.41
C TYR A 115 -14.35 4.32 14.20
N ASN A 116 -14.24 5.60 13.88
CA ASN A 116 -15.04 6.66 14.49
C ASN A 116 -16.32 6.98 13.69
N SER A 117 -16.55 6.32 12.54
CA SER A 117 -17.73 6.57 11.71
C SER A 117 -19.00 6.03 12.37
N PRO A 118 -20.09 6.83 12.44
CA PRO A 118 -21.35 6.43 13.08
C PRO A 118 -22.09 5.29 12.35
N CYS A 119 -21.71 4.98 11.11
CA CYS A 119 -22.36 3.96 10.28
C CYS A 119 -21.80 2.54 10.49
N GLN A 120 -20.82 2.33 11.38
CA GLN A 120 -20.38 0.98 11.70
C GLN A 120 -21.34 0.32 12.70
N SER A 121 -22.18 -0.57 12.17
CA SER A 121 -22.90 -1.57 12.94
C SER A 121 -21.88 -2.48 13.64
N PHE A 122 -21.55 -2.14 14.89
CA PHE A 122 -21.19 -3.05 15.98
C PHE A 122 -20.68 -4.46 15.61
N GLU A 123 -19.46 -4.54 15.06
CA GLU A 123 -18.58 -5.71 15.22
C GLU A 123 -17.15 -5.28 15.62
N CYS A 124 -16.94 -4.04 16.06
CA CYS A 124 -15.75 -3.69 16.83
C CYS A 124 -15.83 -4.43 18.16
N SER A 125 -15.26 -5.65 18.20
CA SER A 125 -14.91 -6.43 19.38
C SER A 125 -15.83 -6.11 20.54
N SER A 126 -16.97 -6.81 20.65
CA SER A 126 -17.88 -6.67 21.79
C SER A 126 -17.01 -6.50 23.02
N LEU A 127 -16.97 -5.28 23.59
CA LEU A 127 -16.22 -5.02 24.80
C LEU A 127 -16.64 -6.12 25.74
N SER A 128 -15.73 -7.07 26.01
CA SER A 128 -16.06 -8.30 26.70
C SER A 128 -16.69 -7.88 28.01
N GLN A 129 -18.02 -7.93 28.06
CA GLN A 129 -18.75 -7.35 29.17
C GLN A 129 -18.30 -8.14 30.38
N SER A 130 -17.77 -7.43 31.37
CA SER A 130 -17.33 -8.08 32.58
C SER A 130 -18.48 -8.92 33.14
N GLU A 131 -18.27 -10.22 33.27
CA GLU A 131 -19.26 -11.15 33.82
C GLU A 131 -19.73 -10.68 35.21
N LEU A 132 -18.86 -9.96 35.93
CA LEU A 132 -19.16 -9.32 37.20
C LEU A 132 -20.25 -8.25 37.09
N ILE A 133 -20.27 -7.44 36.04
CA ILE A 133 -21.32 -6.40 35.84
C ILE A 133 -22.66 -7.08 35.56
N ASN A 134 -22.65 -8.17 34.80
CA ASN A 134 -23.86 -8.94 34.49
C ASN A 134 -24.42 -9.68 35.71
N SER A 135 -23.58 -10.00 36.70
CA SER A 135 -23.97 -10.63 37.96
C SER A 135 -24.72 -9.70 38.94
N ILE A 136 -24.72 -8.39 38.70
CA ILE A 136 -25.39 -7.40 39.56
C ILE A 136 -26.92 -7.52 39.41
N ARG A 137 -27.61 -7.80 40.51
CA ARG A 137 -29.07 -7.97 40.56
C ARG A 137 -29.84 -6.66 40.41
N ASP A 138 -29.30 -5.57 40.95
CA ASP A 138 -29.93 -4.25 40.83
C ASP A 138 -29.76 -3.72 39.41
N SER A 139 -30.89 -3.60 38.69
CA SER A 139 -30.91 -3.17 37.30
C SER A 139 -30.44 -1.72 37.09
N ASN A 140 -30.67 -0.83 38.05
CA ASN A 140 -30.29 0.58 37.94
C ASN A 140 -28.78 0.73 38.12
N ILE A 141 -28.23 0.10 39.17
CA ILE A 141 -26.79 0.10 39.43
C ILE A 141 -26.03 -0.57 38.27
N ARG A 142 -26.54 -1.70 37.77
CA ARG A 142 -25.95 -2.39 36.61
C ARG A 142 -25.91 -1.49 35.37
N GLN A 143 -27.02 -0.80 35.07
CA GLN A 143 -27.09 0.08 33.90
C GLN A 143 -26.18 1.30 34.03
N GLU A 144 -26.07 1.87 35.23
CA GLU A 144 -25.16 2.97 35.52
C GLU A 144 -23.70 2.57 35.30
N LEU A 145 -23.28 1.43 35.87
CA LEU A 145 -21.93 0.90 35.71
C LEU A 145 -21.62 0.53 34.25
N LEU A 146 -22.58 -0.05 33.52
CA LEU A 146 -22.43 -0.31 32.08
C LEU A 146 -22.20 0.99 31.30
N ASN A 147 -22.92 2.06 31.62
CA ASN A 147 -22.74 3.35 30.97
C ASN A 147 -21.37 3.98 31.31
N GLN A 148 -20.93 3.90 32.56
CA GLN A 148 -19.60 4.36 32.96
C GLN A 148 -18.49 3.58 32.25
N TYR A 149 -18.61 2.25 32.22
CA TYR A 149 -17.65 1.38 31.52
C TYR A 149 -17.58 1.69 30.03
N LYS A 150 -18.73 1.88 29.35
CA LYS A 150 -18.78 2.30 27.94
C LYS A 150 -18.08 3.66 27.74
N LYS A 151 -18.32 4.64 28.62
CA LYS A 151 -17.67 5.95 28.55
C LYS A 151 -16.15 5.82 28.68
N ILE A 152 -15.67 5.06 29.67
CA ILE A 152 -14.23 4.82 29.89
C ILE A 152 -13.63 4.13 28.66
N ALA A 153 -14.25 3.06 28.16
CA ALA A 153 -13.74 2.33 27.01
C ALA A 153 -13.65 3.19 25.74
N VAL A 154 -14.67 4.02 25.47
CA VAL A 154 -14.64 4.97 24.35
C VAL A 154 -13.53 5.99 24.54
N GLN A 155 -13.40 6.57 25.73
CA GLN A 155 -12.35 7.56 26.03
C GLN A 155 -10.95 6.96 25.90
N SER A 156 -10.69 5.81 26.51
CA SER A 156 -9.40 5.12 26.43
C SER A 156 -9.03 4.77 24.99
N ARG A 157 -10.00 4.35 24.17
CA ARG A 157 -9.79 4.10 22.74
C ARG A 157 -9.36 5.38 22.00
N LEU A 158 -10.05 6.49 22.25
CA LEU A 158 -9.70 7.79 21.64
C LEU A 158 -8.30 8.26 22.08
N ASP A 159 -7.96 8.09 23.35
CA ASP A 159 -6.65 8.45 23.89
C ASP A 159 -5.54 7.63 23.24
N ILE A 160 -5.75 6.31 23.07
CA ILE A 160 -4.82 5.42 22.37
C ILE A 160 -4.65 5.83 20.91
N PHE A 161 -5.74 6.11 20.19
CA PHE A 161 -5.68 6.59 18.80
C PHE A 161 -4.91 7.91 18.69
N ASN A 162 -5.15 8.85 19.61
CA ASN A 162 -4.43 10.12 19.66
C ASN A 162 -2.93 9.92 19.91
N LEU A 163 -2.55 9.00 20.79
CA LEU A 163 -1.15 8.66 21.05
C LEU A 163 -0.47 8.07 19.81
N TYR A 164 -1.10 7.10 19.15
CA TYR A 164 -0.58 6.53 17.90
C TYR A 164 -0.42 7.58 16.80
N MET A 165 -1.42 8.45 16.61
CA MET A 165 -1.38 9.52 15.62
C MET A 165 -0.26 10.53 15.88
N LYS A 166 -0.05 10.92 17.14
CA LYS A 166 1.06 11.81 17.52
C LYS A 166 2.41 11.17 17.23
N SER A 167 2.58 9.89 17.59
CA SER A 167 3.81 9.14 17.34
C SER A 167 4.10 9.04 15.84
N ALA A 168 3.13 8.59 15.03
CA ALA A 168 3.26 8.46 13.59
C ALA A 168 3.54 9.80 12.90
N LYS A 169 2.86 10.89 13.33
CA LYS A 169 3.12 12.23 12.82
C LYS A 169 4.55 12.70 13.11
N SER A 170 5.04 12.47 14.33
CA SER A 170 6.40 12.83 14.70
C SER A 170 7.43 12.13 13.83
N GLN A 171 7.26 10.83 13.57
CA GLN A 171 8.14 10.06 12.68
C GLN A 171 8.10 10.57 11.24
N MET A 172 6.90 10.83 10.71
CA MET A 172 6.73 11.42 9.37
C MET A 172 7.45 12.77 9.26
N ASP A 173 7.27 13.65 10.25
CA ASP A 173 7.92 14.97 10.27
C ASP A 173 9.45 14.87 10.38
N GLU A 174 9.97 13.89 11.13
CA GLU A 174 11.41 13.62 11.23
C GLU A 174 12.00 13.15 9.89
N CYS A 175 11.38 12.15 9.25
CA CYS A 175 11.81 11.68 7.93
C CYS A 175 11.72 12.77 6.86
N LYS A 176 10.68 13.61 6.90
CA LYS A 176 10.55 14.76 6.01
C LYS A 176 11.69 15.77 6.22
N LYS A 177 11.98 16.14 7.47
CA LYS A 177 13.08 17.05 7.80
C LYS A 177 14.43 16.52 7.34
N LYS A 178 14.68 15.21 7.54
CA LYS A 178 15.91 14.53 7.09
C LYS A 178 16.07 14.62 5.58
N PHE A 179 15.03 14.29 4.81
CA PHE A 179 15.06 14.38 3.35
C PHE A 179 15.26 15.83 2.87
N ASP A 180 14.54 16.80 3.46
CA ASP A 180 14.69 18.21 3.10
C ASP A 180 16.11 18.72 3.42
N ALA A 181 16.72 18.24 4.51
CA ALA A 181 18.11 18.56 4.85
C ALA A 181 19.10 17.94 3.86
N ASP A 182 18.91 16.68 3.47
CA ASP A 182 19.74 16.00 2.46
C ASP A 182 19.67 16.72 1.10
N MET A 183 18.48 17.16 0.69
CA MET A 183 18.28 17.96 -0.53
C MET A 183 18.92 19.34 -0.42
N LYS A 184 18.81 20.03 0.72
CA LYS A 184 19.49 21.32 0.93
C LYS A 184 21.00 21.18 0.88
N LYS A 185 21.53 20.11 1.47
CA LYS A 185 22.96 19.80 1.44
C LYS A 185 23.42 19.55 0.00
N LEU A 186 22.68 18.76 -0.77
CA LEU A 186 22.92 18.55 -2.20
C LEU A 186 23.01 19.86 -2.97
N TRP A 187 22.02 20.75 -2.77
CA TRP A 187 21.99 22.06 -3.40
C TRP A 187 23.17 22.93 -2.99
N HIS A 188 23.53 22.92 -1.71
CA HIS A 188 24.67 23.68 -1.20
C HIS A 188 25.98 23.18 -1.82
N ASP A 189 26.25 21.87 -1.75
CA ASP A 189 27.46 21.23 -2.27
C ASP A 189 27.59 21.48 -3.80
N GLN A 190 26.49 21.57 -4.54
CA GLN A 190 26.51 21.93 -5.96
C GLN A 190 27.04 23.36 -6.22
N HIS A 191 26.84 24.29 -5.29
CA HIS A 191 27.21 25.71 -5.43
C HIS A 191 28.51 26.07 -4.72
N SER A 192 28.95 25.29 -3.73
CA SER A 192 30.14 25.58 -2.92
C SER A 192 31.35 24.67 -3.17
N SER A 193 31.17 23.50 -3.77
CA SER A 193 32.24 22.49 -3.88
C SER A 193 33.19 22.70 -5.06
N SER A 194 34.34 22.02 -5.01
CA SER A 194 35.28 21.94 -6.15
C SER A 194 34.62 21.29 -7.37
N ASP A 195 35.06 21.63 -8.58
CA ASP A 195 34.41 21.18 -9.83
C ASP A 195 34.31 19.64 -9.97
N ASN A 196 35.19 18.89 -9.31
CA ASN A 196 35.21 17.42 -9.37
C ASN A 196 34.12 16.74 -8.53
N GLU A 197 33.46 17.46 -7.62
CA GLU A 197 32.38 16.94 -6.76
C GLU A 197 30.98 17.37 -7.23
N LYS A 198 30.91 18.36 -8.12
CA LYS A 198 29.64 18.89 -8.63
C LYS A 198 28.91 17.87 -9.50
N LEU A 199 27.61 17.75 -9.26
CA LEU A 199 26.72 17.01 -10.15
C LEU A 199 26.50 17.81 -11.43
N SER A 200 26.53 17.12 -12.57
CA SER A 200 26.03 17.73 -13.80
C SER A 200 24.52 17.99 -13.68
N PRO A 201 23.96 18.97 -14.40
CA PRO A 201 22.52 19.21 -14.41
C PRO A 201 21.71 17.96 -14.77
N LEU A 202 22.24 17.11 -15.66
CA LEU A 202 21.62 15.84 -16.03
C LEU A 202 21.62 14.85 -14.85
N MET A 203 22.74 14.71 -14.13
CA MET A 203 22.82 13.83 -12.96
C MET A 203 21.84 14.27 -11.86
N PHE A 204 21.71 15.57 -11.63
CA PHE A 204 20.76 16.12 -10.67
C PHE A 204 19.31 15.78 -11.07
N ASN A 205 18.95 16.01 -12.34
CA ASN A 205 17.62 15.68 -12.88
C ASN A 205 17.31 14.17 -12.75
N LEU A 206 18.28 13.30 -13.06
CA LEU A 206 18.12 11.85 -12.90
C LEU A 206 17.86 11.42 -11.45
N ILE A 207 18.49 12.09 -10.47
CA ILE A 207 18.22 11.86 -9.05
C ILE A 207 16.77 12.27 -8.71
N GLU A 208 16.33 13.46 -9.13
CA GLU A 208 14.97 13.94 -8.87
C GLU A 208 13.91 13.02 -9.49
N GLN A 209 14.08 12.64 -10.76
CA GLN A 209 13.18 11.70 -11.43
C GLN A 209 13.11 10.37 -10.69
N ARG A 210 14.25 9.87 -10.23
CA ARG A 210 14.30 8.61 -9.49
C ARG A 210 13.59 8.72 -8.15
N CYS A 211 13.78 9.81 -7.41
CA CYS A 211 13.05 10.11 -6.18
C CYS A 211 11.53 10.19 -6.40
N ASN A 212 11.10 10.80 -7.50
CA ASN A 212 9.69 10.87 -7.87
C ASN A 212 9.12 9.48 -8.17
N LYS A 213 9.83 8.65 -8.95
CA LYS A 213 9.40 7.27 -9.23
C LYS A 213 9.34 6.38 -7.99
N ILE A 214 10.23 6.59 -7.02
CA ILE A 214 10.14 5.93 -5.71
C ILE A 214 8.83 6.31 -5.02
N GLY A 215 8.47 7.60 -5.01
CA GLY A 215 7.21 8.07 -4.43
C GLY A 215 5.98 7.50 -5.12
N ASP A 216 5.97 7.50 -6.46
CA ASP A 216 4.87 6.92 -7.24
C ASP A 216 4.69 5.42 -6.95
N ARG A 217 5.79 4.68 -6.89
CA ARG A 217 5.79 3.24 -6.56
C ARG A 217 5.22 2.98 -5.18
N ILE A 218 5.67 3.71 -4.16
CA ILE A 218 5.18 3.54 -2.78
C ILE A 218 3.70 3.88 -2.71
N ARG A 219 3.27 4.97 -3.35
CA ARG A 219 1.83 5.33 -3.42
C ARG A 219 1.00 4.23 -4.08
N CYS A 220 1.48 3.63 -5.17
CA CYS A 220 0.82 2.51 -5.84
C CYS A 220 0.58 1.32 -4.87
N ILE A 221 1.58 0.96 -4.05
CA ILE A 221 1.45 -0.09 -3.02
C ILE A 221 0.33 0.24 -2.03
N TYR A 222 0.25 1.47 -1.53
CA TYR A 222 -0.75 1.84 -0.54
C TYR A 222 -2.15 1.99 -1.14
N ILE A 223 -2.27 2.48 -2.38
CA ILE A 223 -3.55 2.48 -3.12
C ILE A 223 -4.08 1.04 -3.24
N PHE A 224 -3.23 0.10 -3.61
CA PHE A 224 -3.61 -1.31 -3.69
C PHE A 224 -4.00 -1.86 -2.30
N LYS A 225 -3.22 -1.55 -1.25
CA LYS A 225 -3.52 -1.97 0.13
C LYS A 225 -4.91 -1.49 0.57
N VAL A 226 -5.24 -0.22 0.38
CA VAL A 226 -6.57 0.33 0.71
C VAL A 226 -7.67 -0.35 -0.09
N LYS A 227 -7.53 -0.49 -1.42
CA LYS A 227 -8.52 -1.15 -2.28
C LYS A 227 -8.74 -2.62 -1.90
N SER A 228 -7.68 -3.35 -1.57
CA SER A 228 -7.75 -4.76 -1.19
C SER A 228 -8.50 -4.99 0.13
N ILE A 229 -8.46 -4.02 1.06
CA ILE A 229 -9.25 -4.05 2.29
C ILE A 229 -10.74 -3.85 1.96
N CYS A 230 -11.07 -2.89 1.08
CA CYS A 230 -12.46 -2.64 0.69
C CYS A 230 -13.11 -3.83 -0.03
N VAL A 231 -12.37 -4.57 -0.88
CA VAL A 231 -12.91 -5.73 -1.60
C VAL A 231 -13.14 -6.94 -0.69
N LYS A 232 -12.39 -7.09 0.41
CA LYS A 232 -12.58 -8.20 1.37
C LYS A 232 -13.77 -8.02 2.32
N HIS A 233 -14.35 -6.82 2.37
CA HIS A 233 -15.45 -6.47 3.27
C HIS A 233 -16.79 -6.24 2.54
N ASN A 234 -16.84 -6.51 1.22
CA ASN A 234 -18.05 -6.57 0.40
C ASN A 234 -18.30 -8.02 -0.03
#